data_AF-A0A3D9BZP6-F1
#
_entry.id   AF-A0A3D9BZP6-F1
#
_cell.length_a   1.000
_cell.length_b   1.000
_cell.length_c   1.000
_cell.angle_alpha   90.00
_cell.angle_beta   90.00
_cell.angle_gamma   90.00
#
_symmetry.space_group_name_H-M   'P 1'
#
loop_
_entity.id
_entity.type
_entity.pdbx_description
1 polymer ?
#
loop_
_entity_poly.entity_id
_entity_poly.type
_entity_poly.pdbx_seq_one_letter_code
_entity_poly.pdbx_strand_id
1 'polypeptide(L)'
;MIALACCSGQDFSHQYCFENTGNYGLLLASLLEERQLLYYQVPALEIKLSQGIQRGKNDKVDAWRIARYAKMHEQELIPSALSEEVLFTIKNFLTYRNFLIKVRTQFKNEKKAFYQVSK
;
A
#
# COMPACT_ATOMS: atom_id res chain seq x y z
N MET A 1 1.41 2.57 9.85
CA MET A 1 1.00 3.68 10.74
C MET A 1 -0.42 4.06 10.41
N ILE A 2 -1.32 3.92 11.37
CA ILE A 2 -2.73 4.23 11.22
C ILE A 2 -2.94 5.60 11.84
N ALA A 3 -3.58 6.50 11.10
CA ALA A 3 -3.98 7.80 11.60
C ALA A 3 -5.50 7.86 11.73
N LEU A 4 -5.96 8.40 12.86
CA LEU A 4 -7.37 8.65 13.11
C LEU A 4 -7.67 10.13 12.85
N ALA A 5 -8.52 10.43 11.88
CA ALA A 5 -9.03 11.79 11.66
C ALA A 5 -10.46 11.89 12.21
N CYS A 6 -10.71 12.88 13.06
CA CYS A 6 -12.04 13.16 13.60
C CYS A 6 -12.69 14.26 12.75
N CYS A 7 -13.88 13.97 12.18
CA CYS A 7 -14.71 15.00 11.57
C CYS A 7 -15.30 15.91 12.65
N SER A 8 -15.31 17.22 12.38
CA SER A 8 -15.97 18.23 13.21
C SER A 8 -17.39 18.44 12.71
N GLY A 9 -18.35 17.70 13.27
CA GLY A 9 -19.78 17.87 12.99
C GLY A 9 -20.60 16.67 13.46
N GLN A 10 -21.08 16.72 14.72
CA GLN A 10 -22.11 15.91 15.41
C GLN A 10 -22.24 14.37 15.24
N ASP A 11 -21.52 13.71 14.34
CA ASP A 11 -21.36 12.26 14.29
C ASP A 11 -19.88 11.91 14.51
N PHE A 12 -19.59 11.11 15.53
CA PHE A 12 -18.23 10.64 15.88
C PHE A 12 -17.71 9.58 14.88
N SER A 13 -17.77 9.85 13.57
CA SER A 13 -17.24 8.94 12.55
C SER A 13 -15.71 8.98 12.57
N HIS A 14 -15.12 7.89 13.05
CA HIS A 14 -13.67 7.70 13.09
C HIS A 14 -13.18 7.33 11.68
N GLN A 15 -12.33 8.16 11.09
CA GLN A 15 -11.75 7.90 9.77
C GLN A 15 -10.32 7.37 9.89
N TYR A 16 -9.96 6.40 9.05
CA TYR A 16 -8.64 5.75 9.06
C TYR A 16 -7.84 6.10 7.81
N CYS A 17 -6.62 6.61 7.96
CA CYS A 17 -5.73 6.87 6.83
C CYS A 17 -4.40 6.13 7.01
N PHE A 18 -3.90 5.52 5.93
CA PHE A 18 -2.61 4.82 5.90
C PHE A 18 -1.97 4.83 4.51
N GLU A 19 -0.65 4.65 4.50
CA GLU A 19 0.15 4.53 3.28
C GLU A 19 -0.19 3.25 2.50
N ASN A 20 -0.28 3.37 1.17
CA ASN A 20 -0.32 2.23 0.27
C ASN A 20 1.03 1.51 0.24
N THR A 21 1.15 0.48 1.06
CA THR A 21 2.33 -0.40 1.17
C THR A 21 2.20 -1.68 0.31
N GLY A 22 1.24 -1.70 -0.62
CA GLY A 22 0.92 -2.90 -1.41
C GLY A 22 0.34 -4.02 -0.53
N ASN A 23 0.82 -5.25 -0.73
CA ASN A 23 0.29 -6.44 -0.05
C ASN A 23 0.31 -6.34 1.49
N TYR A 24 1.26 -5.60 2.07
CA TYR A 24 1.36 -5.44 3.52
C TYR A 24 0.18 -4.65 4.12
N GLY A 25 -0.44 -3.75 3.35
CA GLY A 25 -1.62 -2.98 3.76
C GLY A 25 -2.94 -3.70 3.52
N LEU A 26 -2.93 -4.83 2.81
CA LEU A 26 -4.15 -5.52 2.37
C LEU A 26 -4.95 -6.09 3.55
N LEU A 27 -4.28 -6.69 4.53
CA LEU A 27 -4.94 -7.22 5.73
C LEU A 27 -5.66 -6.11 6.50
N LEU A 28 -5.02 -4.95 6.64
CA LEU A 28 -5.63 -3.80 7.30
C LEU A 28 -6.85 -3.29 6.52
N ALA A 29 -6.72 -3.11 5.20
CA ALA A 29 -7.84 -2.71 4.35
C ALA A 29 -9.02 -3.68 4.48
N SER A 30 -8.77 -4.99 4.41
CA SER A 30 -9.78 -6.04 4.58
C SER A 30 -10.50 -5.95 5.93
N LEU A 31 -9.76 -5.74 7.02
CA LEU A 31 -10.32 -5.63 8.36
C LEU A 31 -11.14 -4.34 8.58
N LEU A 32 -10.85 -3.28 7.83
CA LEU A 32 -11.60 -2.03 7.87
C LEU A 32 -12.87 -2.14 7.02
N GLU A 33 -12.76 -2.74 5.83
CA GLU A 33 -13.88 -3.01 4.92
C GLU A 33 -14.90 -3.96 5.54
N GLU A 34 -14.46 -5.07 6.14
CA GLU A 34 -15.34 -6.04 6.84
C GLU A 34 -16.14 -5.37 7.97
N ARG A 35 -15.53 -4.39 8.65
CA ARG A 35 -16.16 -3.61 9.72
C ARG A 35 -16.92 -2.38 9.22
N GLN A 36 -17.01 -2.18 7.90
CA GLN A 36 -17.65 -1.01 7.29
C GLN A 36 -17.09 0.32 7.80
N LEU A 37 -15.80 0.37 8.09
CA LEU A 37 -15.10 1.56 8.58
C LEU A 37 -14.56 2.37 7.39
N LEU A 38 -14.75 3.69 7.43
CA LEU A 38 -14.24 4.58 6.41
C LEU A 38 -12.70 4.62 6.45
N TYR A 39 -12.07 4.30 5.33
CA TYR A 39 -10.62 4.32 5.26
C TYR A 39 -10.08 4.88 3.95
N TYR A 40 -8.84 5.36 4.02
CA TYR A 40 -8.10 5.96 2.92
C TYR A 40 -6.73 5.30 2.81
N GLN A 41 -6.46 4.73 1.64
CA GLN A 41 -5.17 4.16 1.30
C GLN A 41 -4.46 5.08 0.30
N VAL A 42 -3.45 5.81 0.78
CA VAL A 42 -2.84 6.92 0.03
C VAL A 42 -1.43 6.56 -0.44
N PRO A 43 -1.02 6.86 -1.68
CA PRO A 43 0.35 6.64 -2.14
C PRO A 43 1.41 7.29 -1.24
N ALA A 44 2.44 6.52 -0.90
CA ALA A 44 3.58 6.98 -0.11
C ALA A 44 4.21 8.28 -0.62
N LEU A 45 4.32 8.37 -1.95
CA LEU A 45 4.94 9.50 -2.63
C LEU A 45 4.10 10.77 -2.45
N GLU A 46 2.79 10.65 -2.52
CA GLU A 46 1.86 11.75 -2.35
C GLU A 46 1.95 12.34 -0.94
N ILE A 47 1.90 11.47 0.07
CA ILE A 47 2.09 11.88 1.47
C ILE A 47 3.45 12.58 1.63
N LYS A 48 4.53 12.04 1.07
CA LYS A 48 5.87 12.65 1.18
C LYS A 48 5.94 14.03 0.52
N LEU A 49 5.37 14.19 -0.67
CA LEU A 49 5.38 15.46 -1.41
C LEU A 49 4.57 16.55 -0.68
N SER A 50 3.50 16.18 0.04
CA SER A 50 2.69 17.13 0.81
C SER A 50 3.41 17.75 2.02
N GLN A 51 4.51 17.16 2.49
CA GLN A 51 5.14 17.50 3.78
C GLN A 51 6.41 18.34 3.66
N GLY A 52 6.85 18.68 2.43
CA GLY A 52 8.10 19.42 2.20
C GLY A 52 9.35 18.69 2.68
N ILE A 53 10.39 19.43 3.09
CA ILE A 53 11.67 18.86 3.55
C ILE A 53 11.48 18.20 4.92
N GLN A 54 11.64 16.87 4.98
CA GLN A 54 11.52 16.10 6.22
C GLN A 54 12.90 15.80 6.83
N ARG A 55 13.02 15.98 8.16
CA ARG A 55 14.13 15.45 8.97
C ARG A 55 13.60 14.42 9.96
N GLY A 56 14.34 13.32 10.12
CA GLY A 56 13.99 12.23 11.04
C GLY A 56 12.86 11.31 10.53
N LYS A 57 13.04 10.01 10.76
CA LYS A 57 12.06 8.96 10.48
C LYS A 57 11.88 8.11 11.74
N ASN A 58 10.67 8.11 12.29
CA ASN A 58 10.24 7.21 13.36
C ASN A 58 8.72 7.00 13.22
N ASP A 59 8.23 5.87 13.69
CA ASP A 59 6.84 5.42 13.50
C ASP A 59 5.82 6.35 14.14
N LYS A 60 6.17 7.04 15.24
CA LYS A 60 5.28 8.04 15.82
C LYS A 60 5.13 9.27 14.92
N VAL A 61 6.24 9.73 14.34
CA VAL A 61 6.27 10.94 13.52
C VAL A 61 5.54 10.70 12.21
N ASP A 62 5.72 9.53 11.60
CA ASP A 62 5.10 9.22 10.33
C ASP A 62 3.58 8.95 10.49
N ALA A 63 3.12 8.42 11.63
CA ALA A 63 1.68 8.35 11.95
C ALA A 63 1.05 9.75 12.05
N TRP A 64 1.73 10.67 12.72
CA TRP A 64 1.29 12.06 12.81
C TRP A 64 1.27 12.75 11.43
N ARG A 65 2.27 12.49 10.57
CA ARG A 65 2.32 13.05 9.21
C ARG A 65 1.14 12.57 8.37
N ILE A 66 0.82 11.28 8.42
CA ILE A 66 -0.34 10.69 7.74
C ILE A 66 -1.64 11.31 8.27
N ALA A 67 -1.78 11.48 9.59
CA ALA A 67 -2.97 12.11 10.20
C ALA A 67 -3.15 13.56 9.73
N ARG A 68 -2.05 14.31 9.72
CA ARG A 68 -2.04 15.70 9.27
C ARG A 68 -2.41 15.80 7.79
N TYR A 69 -1.84 14.94 6.95
CA TYR A 69 -2.19 14.87 5.53
C TYR A 69 -3.69 14.58 5.36
N ALA A 70 -4.21 13.57 6.06
CA ALA A 70 -5.62 13.20 6.00
C ALA A 70 -6.55 14.36 6.38
N LYS A 71 -6.18 15.12 7.43
CA LYS A 71 -6.95 16.28 7.86
C LYS A 71 -6.86 17.45 6.88
N MET A 72 -5.71 17.68 6.26
CA MET A 72 -5.52 18.76 5.28
C MET A 72 -6.29 18.50 3.98
N HIS A 73 -6.37 17.25 3.55
CA HIS A 73 -7.04 16.84 2.31
C HIS A 73 -8.40 16.19 2.54
N GLU A 74 -9.02 16.40 3.71
CA GLU A 74 -10.26 15.74 4.12
C GLU A 74 -11.41 15.89 3.09
N GLN A 75 -11.50 17.04 2.43
CA GLN A 75 -12.52 17.32 1.41
C GLN A 75 -12.22 16.69 0.04
N GLU A 76 -10.96 16.41 -0.24
CA GLU A 76 -10.48 15.87 -1.53
C GLU A 76 -10.32 14.35 -1.48
N LEU A 77 -10.19 13.78 -0.27
CA LEU A 77 -9.94 12.37 -0.06
C LEU A 77 -11.16 11.52 -0.39
N ILE A 78 -10.95 10.57 -1.29
CA ILE A 78 -11.96 9.60 -1.70
C ILE A 78 -11.75 8.31 -0.89
N PRO A 79 -12.79 7.80 -0.21
CA PRO A 79 -12.71 6.54 0.51
C PRO A 79 -12.20 5.42 -0.40
N SER A 80 -11.27 4.65 0.13
CA SER A 80 -10.73 3.49 -0.57
C SER A 80 -11.68 2.30 -0.41
N ALA A 81 -11.71 1.44 -1.41
CA ALA A 81 -12.42 0.17 -1.39
C ALA A 81 -11.50 -0.91 -1.95
N LEU A 82 -11.59 -2.11 -1.40
CA LEU A 82 -10.93 -3.28 -1.94
C LEU A 82 -11.45 -3.57 -3.34
N SER A 83 -10.51 -3.91 -4.23
CA SER A 83 -10.89 -4.41 -5.55
C SER A 83 -11.62 -5.73 -5.39
N GLU A 84 -12.56 -6.01 -6.30
CA GLU A 84 -13.24 -7.31 -6.36
C GLU A 84 -12.24 -8.47 -6.34
N GLU A 85 -12.63 -9.57 -5.70
CA GLU A 85 -11.83 -10.78 -5.56
C GLU A 85 -11.28 -11.30 -6.90
N VAL A 86 -12.07 -11.15 -7.97
CA VAL A 86 -11.67 -11.49 -9.34
C VAL A 86 -10.49 -10.66 -9.81
N LEU A 87 -10.50 -9.35 -9.59
CA LEU A 87 -9.39 -8.46 -9.97
C LEU A 87 -8.13 -8.78 -9.16
N PHE A 88 -8.29 -9.08 -7.88
CA PHE A 88 -7.17 -9.52 -7.02
C PHE A 88 -6.55 -10.82 -7.54
N THR A 89 -7.39 -11.79 -7.89
CA THR A 89 -6.97 -13.08 -8.45
C THR A 89 -6.20 -12.91 -9.76
N ILE A 90 -6.69 -12.07 -10.68
CA ILE A 90 -6.00 -11.77 -11.95
C ILE A 90 -4.63 -11.14 -11.68
N LYS A 91 -4.54 -10.15 -10.76
CA LYS A 91 -3.26 -9.54 -10.38
C LYS A 91 -2.27 -10.56 -9.81
N ASN A 92 -2.74 -11.50 -9.01
CA ASN A 92 -1.91 -12.58 -8.46
C ASN A 92 -1.40 -13.50 -9.56
N PHE A 93 -2.25 -13.92 -10.51
CA PHE A 93 -1.81 -14.74 -11.64
C PHE A 93 -0.78 -14.04 -12.52
N LEU A 94 -0.96 -12.74 -12.80
CA LEU A 94 0.02 -11.96 -13.57
C LEU A 94 1.36 -11.85 -12.84
N THR A 95 1.33 -11.61 -11.53
CA THR A 95 2.52 -11.57 -10.68
C THR A 95 3.25 -12.92 -10.70
N TYR A 96 2.52 -14.01 -10.52
CA TYR A 96 3.06 -15.37 -10.53
C TYR A 96 3.65 -15.74 -11.89
N ARG A 97 2.97 -15.44 -13.00
CA ARG A 97 3.50 -15.61 -14.36
C ARG A 97 4.83 -14.89 -14.54
N ASN A 98 4.92 -13.62 -14.10
CA ASN A 98 6.15 -12.83 -14.22
C ASN A 98 7.29 -13.42 -13.40
N PHE A 99 7.00 -13.95 -12.21
CA PHE A 99 7.96 -14.68 -11.39
C PHE A 99 8.47 -15.93 -12.14
N LEU A 100 7.57 -16.77 -12.68
CA LEU A 100 7.95 -17.96 -13.44
C LEU A 100 8.81 -17.63 -14.68
N ILE A 101 8.52 -16.52 -15.37
CA ILE A 101 9.35 -16.05 -16.50
C ILE A 101 10.78 -15.72 -16.02
N LYS A 102 10.92 -15.06 -14.86
CA LYS A 102 12.24 -14.75 -14.28
C LYS A 102 12.99 -16.02 -13.90
N VAL A 103 12.34 -16.94 -13.20
CA VAL A 103 12.91 -18.25 -12.79
C VAL A 103 13.35 -19.07 -14.02
N ARG A 104 12.52 -19.14 -15.06
CA ARG A 104 12.88 -19.80 -16.33
C ARG A 104 14.13 -19.19 -16.95
N THR A 105 14.23 -17.87 -16.99
CA THR A 105 15.39 -17.17 -17.55
C THR A 105 16.64 -17.41 -16.72
N GLN A 106 16.51 -17.41 -15.38
CA GLN A 106 17.60 -17.77 -14.46
C GLN A 106 18.12 -19.18 -14.76
N PHE A 107 17.25 -20.20 -14.80
CA PHE A 107 17.66 -21.57 -15.11
C PHE A 107 18.32 -21.71 -16.49
N LYS A 108 17.84 -20.98 -17.51
CA LYS A 108 18.48 -20.97 -18.84
C LYS A 108 19.92 -20.44 -18.77
N ASN A 109 20.14 -19.38 -17.99
CA ASN A 109 21.46 -18.79 -17.82
C ASN A 109 22.39 -19.70 -17.03
N GLU A 110 21.91 -20.29 -15.93
CA GLU A 110 22.66 -21.26 -15.12
C GLU A 110 23.06 -22.49 -15.96
N LYS A 111 22.13 -23.04 -16.75
CA LYS A 111 22.42 -24.14 -17.68
C LYS A 111 23.55 -23.76 -18.65
N LYS A 112 23.48 -22.58 -19.26
CA LYS A 112 24.50 -22.09 -20.20
C LYS A 112 25.87 -21.95 -19.51
N ALA A 113 25.90 -21.41 -18.29
CA ALA A 113 27.12 -21.26 -17.50
C ALA A 113 27.74 -22.62 -17.14
N PHE A 114 26.93 -23.59 -16.72
CA PHE A 114 27.39 -24.93 -16.38
C PHE A 114 28.14 -25.60 -17.55
N TYR A 115 27.56 -25.62 -18.76
CA TYR A 115 28.20 -26.22 -19.93
C TYR A 115 29.42 -25.42 -20.46
N GLN A 116 29.57 -24.14 -20.08
CA GLN A 116 30.75 -23.35 -20.44
C GLN A 116 31.96 -23.69 -19.55
N VAL A 117 31.74 -24.05 -18.29
CA VAL A 117 32.80 -24.47 -17.35
C VAL A 117 33.27 -25.89 -17.65
N SER A 118 32.42 -26.74 -18.22
CA SER A 118 32.75 -28.12 -18.58
C SER A 118 33.53 -28.28 -19.90
N LYS A 119 33.95 -27.17 -20.53
CA LYS A 119 34.84 -27.14 -21.71
C LYS A 119 36.23 -26.72 -21.29
#